data_AF-Q9BPC6-F1
#
_entry.id   AF-Q9BPC6-F1
#
_cell.length_a   1.000
_cell.length_b   1.000
_cell.length_c   1.000
_cell.angle_alpha   90.00
_cell.angle_beta   90.00
_cell.angle_gamma   90.00
#
_symmetry.space_group_name_H-M   'P 1'
#
loop_
_entity.id
_entity.type
_entity.pdbx_description
1 polymer ?
#
loop_
_entity_poly.entity_id
_entity_poly.type
_entity_poly.pdbx_seq_one_letter_code
_entity_poly.pdbx_strand_id
1 'polypeptide(L)' 'MQKLTILLLVAAVLMSTQALIKGGGEKRPKEKIKFLSKRRTNAERWWEGDCTGWLDGCTSPAECCTAVCDATCKLW' A
#
# COMPACT_ATOMS: atom_id res chain seq x y z
N MET A 1 -26.81 2.38 -43.51
CA MET A 1 -27.32 2.40 -42.12
C MET A 1 -26.40 1.69 -41.12
N GLN A 2 -25.77 0.56 -41.47
CA GLN A 2 -24.93 -0.22 -40.53
C GLN A 2 -23.63 0.49 -40.06
N LYS A 3 -23.04 1.36 -40.90
CA LYS A 3 -21.85 2.15 -40.50
C LYS A 3 -22.14 3.13 -39.35
N LEU A 4 -23.32 3.74 -39.35
CA LEU A 4 -23.73 4.69 -38.31
C LEU A 4 -23.94 3.98 -36.97
N THR A 5 -24.51 2.77 -36.98
CA THR A 5 -24.72 1.99 -35.74
C THR A 5 -23.40 1.58 -35.11
N ILE A 6 -22.38 1.20 -35.91
CA ILE A 6 -21.05 0.85 -35.38
C ILE A 6 -20.39 2.08 -34.71
N LEU A 7 -20.45 3.26 -35.34
CA LEU A 7 -19.90 4.48 -34.78
C LEU A 7 -20.55 4.87 -33.44
N LEU A 8 -21.87 4.71 -33.33
CA LEU A 8 -22.61 4.98 -32.09
C LEU A 8 -22.21 4.04 -30.95
N LEU A 9 -21.99 2.75 -31.24
CA LEU A 9 -21.54 1.77 -30.25
C LEU A 9 -20.13 2.09 -29.74
N VAL A 10 -19.21 2.45 -30.63
CA VAL A 10 -17.83 2.84 -30.25
C VAL A 10 -17.84 4.09 -29.37
N ALA A 11 -18.65 5.10 -29.70
CA ALA A 11 -18.78 6.31 -28.89
C ALA A 11 -19.33 6.03 -27.49
N ALA A 12 -20.33 5.15 -27.36
CA ALA A 12 -20.88 4.76 -26.07
C ALA A 12 -19.85 4.05 -25.16
N VAL A 13 -19.03 3.15 -25.72
CA VAL A 13 -17.94 2.47 -24.98
C VAL A 13 -16.88 3.48 -24.50
N LEU A 14 -16.50 4.43 -25.36
CA LEU A 14 -15.54 5.48 -25.00
C LEU A 14 -16.07 6.43 -23.91
N MET A 15 -17.37 6.75 -23.89
CA MET A 15 -17.95 7.59 -22.84
C MET A 15 -18.10 6.84 -21.51
N SER A 16 -18.37 5.53 -21.54
CA SER A 16 -18.48 4.72 -20.32
C SER A 16 -17.15 4.62 -19.55
N THR A 17 -16.01 4.65 -20.25
CA THR A 17 -14.70 4.62 -19.58
C THR A 17 -14.39 5.92 -18.83
N GLN A 18 -14.87 7.07 -19.29
CA GLN A 18 -14.63 8.35 -18.62
C GLN A 18 -15.48 8.54 -17.35
N ALA A 19 -16.67 7.93 -17.30
CA ALA A 19 -17.53 7.98 -16.11
C ALA A 19 -16.90 7.24 -14.91
N LEU A 20 -16.17 6.15 -15.15
CA LEU A 20 -15.45 5.42 -14.10
C LEU A 20 -14.20 6.15 -13.61
N ILE A 21 -13.57 7.00 -14.43
CA ILE A 21 -12.35 7.73 -14.05
C ILE A 21 -12.67 8.98 -13.23
N LYS A 22 -13.86 9.58 -13.37
CA LYS A 22 -14.27 10.76 -12.59
C LYS A 22 -15.18 10.47 -11.39
N GLY A 23 -15.78 9.28 -11.32
CA GLY A 23 -16.69 8.90 -10.22
C GLY A 23 -16.03 8.54 -8.89
N GLY A 24 -14.71 8.33 -8.86
CA GLY A 24 -13.96 7.95 -7.65
C GLY A 24 -13.36 9.12 -6.86
N GLY A 25 -13.77 10.36 -7.16
CA GLY A 25 -13.33 11.58 -6.47
C GLY A 25 -13.99 11.80 -5.11
N GLU A 26 -14.35 10.75 -4.38
CA GLU A 26 -14.66 10.90 -2.97
C GLU A 26 -13.35 11.23 -2.27
N LYS A 27 -13.29 12.45 -1.72
CA LYS A 27 -12.16 13.01 -0.99
C LYS A 27 -11.77 12.08 0.17
N ARG A 28 -11.02 11.00 -0.10
CA ARG A 28 -10.35 10.25 0.95
C ARG A 28 -9.43 11.24 1.66
N PRO A 29 -9.58 11.45 2.97
CA PRO A 29 -8.80 12.44 3.69
C PRO A 29 -7.32 12.06 3.61
N LYS A 30 -6.56 12.81 2.79
CA LYS A 30 -5.10 12.67 2.62
C LYS A 30 -4.35 12.80 3.96
N GLU A 31 -4.97 13.34 5.00
CA GLU A 31 -4.40 13.51 6.33
C GLU A 31 -3.94 12.18 6.95
N LYS A 32 -4.70 11.08 6.79
CA LYS A 32 -4.32 9.77 7.36
C LYS A 32 -3.14 9.11 6.63
N ILE A 33 -2.88 9.48 5.37
CA ILE A 33 -1.76 8.91 4.59
C ILE A 33 -0.42 9.48 5.09
N LYS A 34 -0.38 10.75 5.50
CA LYS A 34 0.85 11.37 6.03
C LYS A 34 1.37 10.67 7.29
N PHE A 35 0.51 10.13 8.14
CA PHE A 35 0.95 9.42 9.33
C PHE A 35 1.67 8.10 9.00
N LEU A 36 1.16 7.36 8.01
CA LEU A 36 1.82 6.14 7.53
C LEU A 36 3.15 6.44 6.83
N SER A 37 3.23 7.57 6.10
CA SER A 37 4.48 7.94 5.39
C SER A 37 5.66 8.28 6.31
N LYS A 38 5.43 8.61 7.58
CA LYS A 38 6.52 8.96 8.52
C LYS A 38 7.10 7.76 9.24
N ARG A 39 6.34 6.68 9.42
CA ARG A 39 6.84 5.49 10.11
C ARG A 39 7.60 4.65 9.10
N ARG A 40 8.94 4.59 9.23
CA ARG A 40 9.78 3.64 8.49
C ARG A 40 9.16 2.25 8.60
N THR A 41 9.01 1.57 7.48
CA THR A 41 8.54 0.19 7.46
C THR A 41 9.54 -0.71 8.19
N ASN A 42 9.08 -1.87 8.67
CA ASN A 42 9.99 -2.86 9.27
C ASN A 42 11.09 -3.29 8.30
N ALA A 43 10.79 -3.33 7.00
CA ALA A 43 11.77 -3.62 5.97
C ALA A 43 12.85 -2.53 5.85
N GLU A 44 12.46 -1.25 5.87
CA GLU A 44 13.41 -0.13 5.83
C GLU A 44 14.28 -0.09 7.09
N ARG A 45 13.69 -0.33 8.27
CA ARG A 45 14.43 -0.39 9.54
C ARG A 45 15.44 -1.53 9.57
N TRP A 46 15.05 -2.70 9.07
CA TRP A 46 15.95 -3.85 8.95
C TRP A 46 17.10 -3.56 7.98
N TRP A 47 16.81 -2.97 6.82
CA TRP A 47 17.81 -2.60 5.82
C TRP A 47 18.85 -1.61 6.36
N GLU A 48 18.42 -0.63 7.17
CA GLU A 48 19.31 0.36 7.80
C GLU A 48 20.03 -0.18 9.04
N GLY A 49 19.69 -1.37 9.52
CA GLY A 49 20.26 -1.95 10.75
C GLY A 49 19.69 -1.35 12.05
N ASP A 50 18.57 -0.64 11.98
CA ASP A 50 17.86 -0.12 13.17
C ASP A 50 17.24 -1.25 14.03
N CYS A 51 17.07 -2.44 13.44
CA CYS A 51 16.54 -3.64 14.09
C CYS A 51 17.01 -4.93 13.38
N THR A 52 16.99 -6.04 14.10
CA THR A 52 17.35 -7.37 13.60
C THR A 52 16.17 -8.09 12.96
N GLY A 53 16.51 -9.04 12.09
CA GLY A 53 15.56 -9.83 11.34
C GLY A 53 14.92 -10.92 12.20
N TRP A 54 14.10 -11.75 11.55
CA TRP A 54 13.53 -12.93 12.20
C TRP A 54 14.63 -13.96 12.53
N LEU A 55 14.49 -14.66 13.66
CA LEU A 55 15.43 -15.69 14.15
C LEU A 55 16.80 -15.18 14.59
N ASP A 56 17.08 -13.88 14.48
CA ASP A 56 18.25 -13.29 15.10
C ASP A 56 18.13 -13.34 16.63
N GLY A 57 19.25 -13.58 17.31
CA GLY A 57 19.32 -13.52 18.77
C GLY A 57 18.99 -12.13 19.27
N CYS A 58 18.25 -12.05 20.38
CA CYS A 58 17.86 -10.77 20.97
C CYS A 58 17.90 -10.82 22.49
N THR A 59 18.16 -9.67 23.12
CA THR A 59 18.07 -9.52 24.59
C THR A 59 16.89 -8.67 25.02
N SER A 60 16.38 -7.83 24.11
CA SER A 60 15.27 -6.94 24.34
C SER A 60 14.32 -6.91 23.14
N PRO A 61 13.01 -6.66 23.36
CA PRO A 61 12.05 -6.52 22.27
C PRO A 61 12.41 -5.43 21.27
N ALA A 62 13.07 -4.35 21.71
CA ALA A 62 13.39 -3.20 20.86
C ALA A 62 14.40 -3.52 19.74
N GLU A 63 15.20 -4.58 19.91
CA GLU A 63 16.13 -5.07 18.89
C GLU A 63 15.38 -5.64 17.68
N CYS A 64 14.19 -6.22 17.89
CA CYS A 64 13.44 -6.88 16.85
C CYS A 64 12.56 -5.89 16.07
N CYS A 65 12.51 -6.02 14.73
CA CYS A 65 11.64 -5.18 13.92
C CYS A 65 10.14 -5.38 14.24
N THR A 66 9.79 -6.50 14.86
CA THR A 66 8.45 -6.88 15.30
C THR A 66 8.14 -6.54 16.75
N ALA A 67 9.14 -6.07 17.52
CA ALA A 67 9.03 -5.86 18.95
C ALA A 67 8.70 -7.13 19.78
N VAL A 68 9.05 -8.32 19.28
CA VAL A 68 8.87 -9.59 20.00
C VAL A 68 10.22 -10.30 20.11
N CYS A 69 10.71 -10.43 21.35
CA CYS A 69 11.95 -11.13 21.66
C CYS A 69 11.68 -12.30 22.61
N ASP A 70 11.90 -13.52 22.14
CA ASP A 70 11.78 -14.77 22.91
C ASP A 70 13.01 -15.64 22.62
N ALA A 71 14.16 -15.20 23.18
CA ALA A 71 15.55 -15.59 22.85
C ALA A 71 16.00 -15.26 21.41
N THR A 72 15.04 -15.22 20.48
CA THR A 72 15.20 -14.79 19.10
C THR A 72 14.03 -13.88 18.72
N CYS A 73 14.23 -13.02 17.75
CA CYS A 73 13.17 -12.19 17.21
C CYS A 73 12.10 -13.07 16.53
N LYS A 74 10.82 -12.83 16.84
CA LYS A 74 9.66 -13.58 16.30
C LYS A 74 8.82 -12.72 15.36
N LEU A 75 8.10 -13.37 14.44
CA LEU A 75 7.17 -12.69 13.52
C LEU A 75 5.87 -12.23 14.21
N TRP A 76 5.52 -12.83 15.35
CA TRP A 76 4.32 -12.59 16.14
C TRP A 76 4.51 -13.09 17.56
#